data_AF-A0A840UQJ2-F1
#
_entry.id   AF-A0A840UQJ2-F1
#
_cell.length_a   1.000
_cell.length_b   1.000
_cell.length_c   1.000
_cell.angle_alpha   90.00
_cell.angle_beta   90.00
_cell.angle_gamma   90.00
#
_symmetry.space_group_name_H-M   'P 1'
#
loop_
_entity.id
_entity.type
_entity.pdbx_description
1 polymer ?
#
loop_
_entity_poly.entity_id
_entity_poly.type
_entity_poly.pdbx_seq_one_letter_code
_entity_poly.pdbx_strand_id
1 'polypeptide(L)'
;MKNTYGEFYFENEKNYPASVYWDFYDKNPQDAIRKYIGHIFCPLCNLAPLTVANGNKLRYFKVIESDRDKHDLFCSYRHDKANKKETEKFYEDWIALI
;
A
#
# COMPACT_ATOMS: atom_id res chain seq x y z
N MET A 1 -1.83 -12.04 -17.09
CA MET A 1 -1.00 -11.11 -16.29
C MET A 1 -1.13 -11.53 -14.83
N LYS A 2 -0.02 -11.84 -14.15
CA LYS A 2 -0.06 -12.02 -12.68
C LYS A 2 -0.47 -10.67 -12.12
N ASN A 3 -1.69 -10.55 -11.58
CA ASN A 3 -2.04 -9.39 -10.77
C ASN A 3 -0.99 -9.30 -9.68
N THR A 4 -0.11 -8.31 -9.75
CA THR A 4 0.74 -7.92 -8.63
C THR A 4 -0.21 -7.39 -7.57
N TYR A 5 -0.75 -8.31 -6.77
CA TYR A 5 -1.37 -7.95 -5.51
C TYR A 5 -0.39 -7.02 -4.78
N GLY A 6 -0.91 -5.98 -4.12
CA GLY A 6 -0.07 -5.18 -3.23
C GLY A 6 0.59 -6.08 -2.18
N GLU A 7 1.67 -5.61 -1.56
CA GLU A 7 2.27 -6.26 -0.40
C GLU A 7 1.96 -5.46 0.86
N PHE A 8 2.13 -6.07 2.02
CA PHE A 8 2.15 -5.38 3.30
C PHE A 8 3.25 -5.92 4.19
N TYR A 9 3.79 -5.07 5.04
CA TYR A 9 4.71 -5.47 6.09
C TYR A 9 3.92 -5.83 7.35
N PHE A 10 4.26 -6.93 8.02
CA PHE A 10 3.57 -7.39 9.23
C PHE A 10 4.54 -7.45 10.41
N GLU A 11 4.22 -6.75 11.49
CA GLU A 11 4.89 -6.83 12.81
C GLU A 11 6.42 -6.93 12.80
N ASN A 12 7.11 -6.12 12.01
CA ASN A 12 8.57 -6.15 11.96
C ASN A 12 9.18 -7.47 11.44
N GLU A 13 8.39 -8.29 10.75
CA GLU A 13 8.87 -9.51 10.12
C GLU A 13 9.33 -9.25 8.68
N LYS A 14 8.45 -9.53 7.72
CA LYS A 14 8.70 -9.50 6.28
C LYS A 14 7.49 -8.98 5.54
N ASN A 15 7.66 -8.74 4.24
CA ASN A 15 6.55 -8.45 3.35
C ASN A 15 5.76 -9.73 3.04
N TYR A 16 4.45 -9.60 3.11
CA TYR A 16 3.49 -10.62 2.72
C TYR A 16 2.67 -10.12 1.53
N PRO A 17 2.30 -11.00 0.58
CA PRO A 17 1.37 -10.63 -0.47
C PRO A 17 -0.02 -10.36 0.13
N ALA A 18 -0.75 -9.38 -0.40
CA ALA A 18 -2.08 -9.01 0.09
C ALA A 18 -3.07 -10.18 0.08
N SER A 19 -2.86 -11.18 -0.79
CA SER A 19 -3.67 -12.40 -0.81
C SER A 19 -3.68 -13.12 0.54
N VAL A 20 -2.60 -13.08 1.33
CA VAL A 20 -2.57 -13.68 2.68
C VAL A 20 -3.66 -13.09 3.58
N TYR A 21 -3.83 -11.78 3.54
CA TYR A 21 -4.89 -11.11 4.30
C TYR A 21 -6.27 -11.41 3.68
N TRP A 22 -6.43 -11.25 2.37
CA TRP A 22 -7.74 -11.37 1.71
C TRP A 22 -8.28 -12.80 1.71
N ASP A 23 -7.44 -13.81 1.44
CA ASP A 23 -7.82 -15.22 1.48
C ASP A 23 -8.24 -15.64 2.90
N PHE A 24 -7.62 -15.05 3.92
CA PHE A 24 -8.01 -15.29 5.32
C PHE A 24 -9.29 -14.53 5.68
N TYR A 25 -9.41 -13.28 5.26
CA TYR A 25 -10.60 -12.46 5.45
C TYR A 25 -11.83 -13.09 4.82
N ASP A 26 -11.72 -13.65 3.61
CA ASP A 26 -12.85 -14.30 2.93
C ASP A 26 -13.33 -15.58 3.63
N LYS A 27 -12.44 -16.27 4.35
CA LYS A 27 -12.79 -17.46 5.15
C LYS A 27 -13.32 -17.10 6.52
N ASN A 28 -12.71 -16.10 7.18
CA ASN A 28 -13.05 -15.69 8.53
C ASN A 28 -12.75 -14.19 8.73
N PRO A 29 -13.73 -13.31 8.42
CA PRO A 29 -13.53 -11.87 8.45
C PRO A 29 -13.15 -11.34 9.84
N GLN A 30 -13.78 -11.86 10.90
CA GLN A 30 -13.59 -11.37 12.26
C GLN A 30 -12.19 -11.70 12.77
N ASP A 31 -11.71 -12.93 12.54
CA ASP A 31 -10.36 -13.30 12.95
C ASP A 31 -9.30 -12.60 12.10
N ALA A 32 -9.56 -12.38 10.80
CA ALA A 32 -8.66 -11.60 9.95
C ALA A 32 -8.55 -10.14 10.41
N ILE A 33 -9.68 -9.52 10.76
CA ILE A 33 -9.70 -8.18 11.35
C ILE A 33 -8.89 -8.16 12.65
N ARG A 34 -9.18 -9.08 13.57
CA ARG A 34 -8.52 -9.13 14.89
C ARG A 34 -7.01 -9.36 14.77
N LYS A 35 -6.57 -10.15 13.79
CA LYS A 35 -5.16 -10.50 13.60
C LYS A 35 -4.35 -9.41 12.93
N TYR A 36 -4.92 -8.74 11.93
CA TYR A 36 -4.14 -7.90 11.01
C TYR A 36 -4.41 -6.40 11.14
N ILE A 37 -5.62 -5.97 11.53
CA ILE A 37 -5.91 -4.54 11.63
C ILE A 37 -5.06 -3.92 12.75
N GLY A 38 -4.34 -2.85 12.43
CA GLY A 38 -3.37 -2.21 13.33
C GLY A 38 -1.96 -2.80 13.28
N HIS A 39 -1.78 -3.93 12.60
CA HIS A 39 -0.51 -4.66 12.49
C HIS A 39 0.03 -4.72 11.04
N ILE A 40 -0.68 -4.09 10.09
CA ILE A 40 -0.28 -3.94 8.70
C ILE A 40 0.44 -2.61 8.52
N PHE A 41 1.65 -2.66 7.97
CA PHE A 41 2.50 -1.51 7.72
C PHE A 41 2.91 -1.42 6.25
N CYS A 42 3.46 -0.26 5.87
CA CYS A 42 3.95 0.01 4.54
C CYS A 42 5.03 -1.01 4.13
N PRO A 43 4.89 -1.72 3.01
CA PRO A 43 5.88 -2.71 2.56
C PRO A 43 7.19 -2.10 2.06
N LEU A 44 7.24 -0.77 1.88
CA LEU A 44 8.42 -0.07 1.36
C LEU A 44 9.31 0.47 2.48
N CYS A 45 8.70 1.10 3.49
CA CYS A 45 9.45 1.71 4.58
C CYS A 45 9.29 1.01 5.91
N ASN A 46 8.35 0.06 6.05
CA ASN A 46 8.11 -0.73 7.26
C ASN A 46 7.70 0.07 8.52
N LEU A 47 7.52 1.40 8.40
CA LEU A 47 7.26 2.31 9.51
C LEU A 47 5.78 2.68 9.66
N ALA A 48 5.16 3.11 8.55
CA ALA A 48 3.83 3.70 8.61
C ALA A 48 2.74 2.63 8.57
N PRO A 49 1.73 2.69 9.45
CA PRO A 49 0.60 1.78 9.39
C PRO A 49 -0.21 2.02 8.11
N LEU A 50 -0.73 0.92 7.56
CA LEU A 50 -1.71 0.95 6.48
C LEU A 50 -3.05 0.49 7.01
N THR A 51 -4.13 1.10 6.51
CA THR A 51 -5.49 0.66 6.82
C THR A 51 -6.07 -0.14 5.66
N VAL A 52 -7.07 -0.97 5.98
CA VAL A 52 -7.79 -1.76 5.01
C VAL A 52 -8.93 -0.93 4.42
N ALA A 53 -8.93 -0.75 3.11
CA ALA A 53 -10.05 -0.18 2.37
C ALA A 53 -10.90 -1.31 1.78
N ASN A 54 -12.15 -1.38 2.22
CA ASN A 54 -13.15 -2.31 1.72
C ASN A 54 -14.26 -1.55 0.99
N GLY A 55 -14.02 -1.19 -0.27
CA GLY A 55 -15.04 -0.58 -1.11
C GLY A 55 -15.91 -1.64 -1.80
N ASN A 56 -17.09 -1.24 -2.28
CA ASN A 56 -18.06 -2.14 -2.92
C ASN A 56 -17.49 -2.98 -4.09
N LYS A 57 -16.39 -2.55 -4.72
CA LYS A 57 -15.75 -3.24 -5.86
C LYS A 57 -14.26 -3.49 -5.67
N LEU A 58 -13.62 -2.85 -4.71
CA LEU A 58 -12.16 -2.85 -4.58
C LEU A 58 -11.75 -3.01 -3.13
N ARG A 59 -10.83 -3.95 -2.93
CA ARG A 59 -10.21 -4.30 -1.66
C ARG A 59 -8.72 -4.02 -1.77
N TYR A 60 -8.22 -3.06 -0.98
CA TYR A 60 -6.82 -2.62 -1.04
C TYR A 60 -6.36 -2.04 0.30
N PHE A 61 -5.05 -1.96 0.49
CA PHE A 61 -4.47 -1.23 1.61
C PHE A 61 -4.27 0.23 1.24
N LYS A 62 -4.57 1.14 2.16
CA LYS A 62 -4.42 2.59 1.94
C LYS A 62 -3.68 3.25 3.10
N VAL A 63 -3.00 4.34 2.80
CA VAL A 63 -2.49 5.29 3.78
C VAL A 63 -3.65 6.19 4.19
N ILE A 64 -3.81 6.45 5.49
CA ILE A 64 -4.68 7.52 5.97
C ILE A 64 -3.88 8.82 6.08
N GLU A 65 -4.53 9.95 5.88
CA GLU A 65 -3.85 11.26 5.79
C GLU A 65 -3.03 11.58 7.04
N SER A 66 -3.55 11.23 8.22
CA SER A 66 -2.88 11.41 9.52
C SER A 66 -1.64 10.54 9.72
N ASP A 67 -1.40 9.55 8.86
CA ASP A 67 -0.24 8.64 8.96
C ASP A 67 0.80 8.89 7.85
N ARG A 68 0.59 9.89 6.98
CA ARG A 68 1.53 10.20 5.89
C ARG A 68 2.92 10.56 6.40
N ASP A 69 3.01 11.33 7.47
CA ASP A 69 4.27 11.78 8.07
C ASP A 69 5.05 10.66 8.78
N LYS A 70 4.38 9.56 9.12
CA LYS A 70 5.00 8.34 9.68
C LYS A 70 5.80 7.55 8.64
N HIS A 71 5.65 7.85 7.36
CA HIS A 71 6.46 7.24 6.31
C HIS A 71 7.87 7.84 6.27
N ASP A 72 8.85 7.02 5.87
CA ASP A 72 10.18 7.50 5.54
C ASP A 72 10.14 8.61 4.47
N LEU A 73 11.09 9.55 4.52
CA LEU A 73 11.15 10.71 3.63
C LEU A 73 11.09 10.34 2.14
N PHE A 74 11.73 9.22 1.77
CA PHE A 74 11.81 8.75 0.39
C PHE A 74 10.77 7.67 0.05
N CYS A 75 9.86 7.36 0.98
CA CYS A 75 8.82 6.39 0.72
C CYS A 75 7.79 6.94 -0.27
N SER A 76 7.51 6.21 -1.35
CA SER A 76 6.53 6.64 -2.36
C SER A 76 5.12 6.77 -1.81
N TYR A 77 4.77 6.04 -0.75
CA TYR A 77 3.46 6.14 -0.08
C TYR A 77 3.29 7.41 0.75
N ARG A 78 4.38 8.14 1.05
CA ARG A 78 4.35 9.44 1.73
C ARG A 78 3.78 10.55 0.85
N HIS A 79 4.00 10.42 -0.45
CA HIS A 79 3.74 11.46 -1.44
C HIS A 79 2.44 11.19 -2.18
N ASP A 80 1.80 12.26 -2.65
CA ASP A 80 0.64 12.12 -3.51
C ASP A 80 1.02 11.46 -4.83
N LYS A 81 0.08 10.69 -5.40
CA LYS A 81 0.27 10.14 -6.73
C LYS A 81 0.38 11.30 -7.72
N ALA A 82 1.39 11.22 -8.58
CA ALA A 82 1.52 12.13 -9.70
C ALA A 82 0.23 12.14 -10.53
N ASN A 83 -0.24 13.32 -10.88
CA ASN A 83 -1.36 13.46 -11.81
C ASN A 83 -0.90 13.17 -13.25
N LYS A 84 -1.86 13.12 -14.18
CA LYS A 84 -1.57 12.81 -15.59
C LYS A 84 -0.55 13.77 -16.20
N LYS A 85 -0.70 15.08 -15.95
CA LYS A 85 0.17 16.12 -16.51
C LYS A 85 1.60 16.03 -15.96
N GLU A 86 1.75 15.78 -14.66
CA GLU A 86 3.04 15.56 -14.03
C GLU A 86 3.73 14.30 -14.58
N THR A 87 2.95 13.25 -14.82
CA THR A 87 3.43 12.00 -15.41
C THR A 87 3.90 12.20 -16.86
N GLU A 88 3.09 12.89 -17.68
CA GLU A 88 3.43 13.21 -19.07
C GLU A 88 4.71 14.04 -19.14
N LYS A 89 4.81 15.09 -18.31
CA LYS A 89 6.01 15.93 -18.24
C LYS A 89 7.26 15.13 -17.86
N PHE A 90 7.15 14.23 -16.88
CA PHE A 90 8.27 13.37 -16.49
C PHE A 90 8.81 12.55 -17.67
N TYR A 91 7.94 11.97 -18.49
CA TYR A 91 8.37 11.21 -19.67
C TYR A 91 8.93 12.09 -20.79
N GLU A 92 8.36 13.27 -21.02
CA GLU A 92 8.90 14.25 -21.99
C GLU A 92 10.31 14.71 -21.59
N ASP A 93 10.49 15.08 -20.32
CA ASP A 93 11.79 15.50 -19.77
C ASP A 93 12.81 14.34 -19.86
N TRP A 94 12.38 13.09 -19.62
CA TRP A 94 13.26 11.92 -19.74
C TRP A 94 13.69 11.65 -21.18
N ILE A 95 12.80 11.78 -22.16
CA ILE A 95 13.12 11.63 -23.58
C ILE A 95 14.09 12.74 -24.04
N ALA A 96 13.96 13.96 -23.52
CA ALA A 96 14.85 15.07 -23.84
C ALA A 96 16.28 14.92 -23.28
N LEU A 97 16.51 13.96 -22.38
CA LEU A 97 17.80 13.65 -21.77
C LEU A 97 18.53 12.47 -22.44
N ILE A 98 17.93 11.84 -23.47
CA ILE A 98 18.48 10.72 -24.25
C ILE A 98 18.91 11.23 -25.63
#